data_AF-A0A3B1CNY0-F1
#
_entry.id   AF-A0A3B1CNY0-F1
#
_cell.length_a   1.000
_cell.length_b   1.000
_cell.length_c   1.000
_cell.angle_alpha   90.00
_cell.angle_beta   90.00
_cell.angle_gamma   90.00
#
_symmetry.space_group_name_H-M   'P 1'
#
loop_
_entity.id
_entity.type
_entity.pdbx_description
1 polymer ?
#
loop_
_entity_poly.entity_id
_entity_poly.type
_entity_poly.pdbx_seq_one_letter_code
_entity_poly.pdbx_strand_id
1 'polypeptide(L)'
;MALNLEPVYQEIFQKFATRKKFIIKCVENNRLTIEQDEEICGQKEPRLFEFKSPREFEEFVRQENRFEQDIVSQLQGNQMPYR
;
A
#
# COMPACT_ATOMS: atom_id res chain seq x y z
N MET A 1 -25.40 -15.02 5.94
CA MET A 1 -24.03 -15.49 6.20
C MET A 1 -23.13 -14.27 6.15
N ALA A 2 -22.54 -13.86 7.26
CA ALA A 2 -21.59 -12.75 7.27
C ALA A 2 -20.38 -13.19 6.43
N LEU A 3 -20.15 -12.51 5.30
CA LEU A 3 -18.95 -12.72 4.49
C LEU A 3 -17.77 -12.22 5.33
N ASN A 4 -17.00 -13.13 5.92
CA ASN A 4 -15.75 -12.78 6.59
C ASN A 4 -14.77 -12.29 5.51
N LEU A 5 -14.71 -10.98 5.29
CA LEU A 5 -13.84 -10.34 4.30
C LEU A 5 -12.41 -10.15 4.82
N GLU A 6 -12.18 -10.31 6.13
CA GLU A 6 -10.87 -10.22 6.78
C GLU A 6 -9.76 -11.05 6.10
N PRO A 7 -9.94 -12.36 5.82
CA PRO A 7 -8.90 -13.16 5.16
C PRO A 7 -8.58 -12.63 3.76
N VAL A 8 -9.57 -12.14 3.01
CA VAL A 8 -9.38 -11.58 1.66
C VAL A 8 -8.52 -10.32 1.73
N TYR A 9 -8.83 -9.40 2.65
CA TYR A 9 -8.02 -8.20 2.85
C TYR A 9 -6.60 -8.54 3.29
N GLN A 10 -6.43 -9.54 4.15
CA GLN A 10 -5.12 -9.99 4.60
C GLN A 10 -4.28 -10.59 3.45
N GLU A 11 -4.88 -11.41 2.58
CA GLU A 11 -4.22 -11.94 1.39
C GLU A 11 -3.79 -10.83 0.40
N ILE A 12 -4.64 -9.82 0.21
CA ILE A 12 -4.29 -8.67 -0.64
C ILE A 12 -3.16 -7.85 0.00
N PHE A 13 -3.20 -7.65 1.31
CA PHE A 13 -2.19 -6.90 2.06
C PHE A 13 -0.81 -7.59 2.03
N GLN A 14 -0.75 -8.93 1.98
CA GLN A 14 0.52 -9.65 1.80
C GLN A 14 1.20 -9.41 0.45
N LYS A 15 0.43 -9.02 -0.58
CA LYS A 15 0.98 -8.68 -1.90
C LYS A 15 1.60 -7.28 -1.94
N PHE A 16 1.51 -6.52 -0.86
CA PHE A 16 2.06 -5.17 -0.76
C PHE A 16 3.59 -5.21 -0.72
N ALA A 17 4.23 -4.79 -1.80
CA ALA A 17 5.67 -4.89 -2.03
C ALA A 17 6.29 -3.50 -2.16
N THR A 18 6.06 -2.65 -1.15
CA THR A 18 6.53 -1.27 -1.15
C THR A 18 7.43 -0.98 0.05
N ARG A 19 8.30 0.02 -0.06
CA ARG A 19 9.12 0.55 1.04
C ARG A 19 8.32 1.37 2.05
N LYS A 20 7.16 1.90 1.63
CA LYS A 20 6.21 2.62 2.49
C LYS A 20 5.58 1.65 3.50
N LYS A 21 5.40 2.09 4.74
CA LYS A 21 4.78 1.29 5.80
C LYS A 21 3.28 1.55 5.82
N PHE A 22 2.50 0.50 5.59
CA PHE A 22 1.05 0.52 5.74
C PHE A 22 0.64 -0.37 6.92
N ILE A 23 -0.45 -0.01 7.59
CA ILE A 23 -1.00 -0.73 8.73
C ILE A 23 -2.52 -0.79 8.57
N ILE A 24 -3.13 -1.96 8.72
CA ILE A 24 -4.58 -2.09 8.76
C ILE A 24 -5.06 -1.59 10.12
N LYS A 25 -5.90 -0.54 10.14
CA LYS A 25 -6.46 0.01 11.38
C LYS A 25 -7.79 -0.62 11.77
N CYS A 26 -8.70 -0.79 10.82
CA CYS A 26 -10.02 -1.35 11.11
C CYS A 26 -10.62 -2.02 9.86
N VAL A 27 -11.42 -3.07 10.08
CA VAL A 27 -12.28 -3.70 9.08
C VAL A 27 -13.70 -3.69 9.65
N GLU A 28 -14.52 -2.72 9.26
CA GLU A 28 -15.89 -2.56 9.76
C GLU A 28 -16.87 -2.36 8.61
N ASN A 29 -18.04 -2.99 8.66
CA ASN A 29 -19.13 -2.79 7.68
C ASN A 29 -18.70 -2.86 6.20
N ASN A 30 -17.90 -3.88 5.83
CA ASN A 30 -17.30 -4.05 4.50
C ASN A 30 -16.37 -2.90 4.05
N ARG A 31 -15.88 -2.10 4.99
CA ARG A 31 -14.88 -1.06 4.76
C ARG A 31 -13.57 -1.44 5.40
N LEU A 32 -12.49 -1.21 4.67
CA LEU A 32 -11.12 -1.38 5.15
C LEU A 32 -10.52 0.01 5.36
N THR A 33 -10.06 0.29 6.58
CA THR A 33 -9.25 1.47 6.86
C THR A 33 -7.80 1.05 7.02
N ILE A 34 -6.92 1.58 6.17
CA ILE A 34 -5.47 1.45 6.31
C ILE A 34 -4.86 2.80 6.64
N GLU A 35 -3.75 2.77 7.35
CA GLU A 35 -2.94 3.90 7.71
C GLU A 35 -1.57 3.74 7.06
N GLN A 36 -1.09 4.79 6.40
CA GLN A 36 0.27 4.88 5.91
C GLN A 36 1.10 5.69 6.91
N ASP A 37 2.11 5.06 7.50
CA ASP A 37 3.08 5.71 8.39
C ASP A 37 4.13 6.40 7.52
N GLU A 38 3.82 7.61 7.05
CA GLU A 38 4.78 8.52 6.43
C GLU A 38 5.41 9.41 7.52
N GLU A 39 6.73 9.28 7.69
CA GLU A 39 7.51 10.20 8.51
C GLU A 39 8.19 11.21 7.60
N ILE A 40 7.74 12.46 7.66
CA ILE A 40 8.31 13.56 6.88
C ILE A 40 8.89 14.55 7.89
N CYS A 41 10.20 14.82 7.80
CA CYS A 41 10.92 15.77 8.66
C CYS A 41 10.74 15.58 10.18
N GLY A 42 10.60 14.33 10.65
CA GLY A 42 10.42 14.01 12.08
C GLY A 42 9.02 14.26 12.62
N GLN A 43 8.05 14.58 11.77
CA GLN A 43 6.62 14.58 12.10
C GLN A 43 5.95 13.39 11.43
N LYS A 44 5.20 12.62 12.22
CA LYS A 44 4.36 11.55 11.71
C LYS A 44 3.04 12.15 11.26
N GLU A 45 2.82 12.21 9.96
CA GLU A 45 1.51 12.51 9.39
C GLU A 45 0.92 11.20 8.86
N PRO A 46 0.18 10.45 9.70
CA PRO A 46 -0.43 9.21 9.26
C PRO A 46 -1.49 9.51 8.20
N ARG A 47 -1.32 8.94 7.02
CA ARG A 47 -2.28 9.09 5.93
C ARG A 47 -3.30 7.97 5.99
N LEU A 48 -4.56 8.31 6.26
CA LEU A 48 -5.65 7.34 6.35
C LEU A 48 -6.29 7.14 4.98
N PHE A 49 -6.44 5.88 4.58
CA PHE A 49 -7.16 5.49 3.39
C PHE A 49 -8.33 4.59 3.77
N GLU A 50 -9.51 4.89 3.23
CA GLU A 50 -10.72 4.09 3.42
C GLU A 50 -11.11 3.47 2.08
N PHE A 51 -11.26 2.15 2.07
CA PHE A 51 -11.73 1.39 0.92
C PHE A 51 -13.09 0.80 1.20
N LYS A 52 -14.04 0.95 0.26
CA LYS A 52 -15.42 0.45 0.42
C LYS A 52 -15.58 -0.96 -0.15
N SER A 53 -14.54 -1.52 -0.76
CA SER A 53 -14.57 -2.83 -1.38
C SER A 53 -13.17 -3.46 -1.50
N PRO A 54 -13.06 -4.79 -1.46
CA PRO A 54 -11.79 -5.50 -1.63
C PRO A 54 -11.16 -5.28 -3.01
N ARG A 55 -11.97 -5.02 -4.05
CA ARG A 55 -11.46 -4.66 -5.39
C ARG A 55 -10.72 -3.33 -5.39
N GLU A 56 -11.28 -2.29 -4.77
CA GLU A 56 -10.61 -0.99 -4.67
C GLU A 56 -9.28 -1.12 -3.94
N PHE A 57 -9.25 -1.94 -2.88
CA PHE A 57 -8.02 -2.21 -2.16
C PHE A 57 -7.00 -2.97 -3.03
N GLU A 58 -7.41 -4.00 -3.78
CA GLU A 58 -6.50 -4.71 -4.68
C GLU A 58 -5.92 -3.81 -5.78
N GLU A 59 -6.73 -2.92 -6.36
CA GLU A 59 -6.25 -1.96 -7.35
C GLU A 59 -5.24 -0.98 -6.75
N PHE A 60 -5.49 -0.51 -5.53
CA PHE A 60 -4.54 0.33 -4.79
C PHE A 60 -3.20 -0.38 -4.56
N VAL A 61 -3.21 -1.64 -4.10
CA VAL A 61 -1.99 -2.43 -3.91
C VAL A 61 -1.22 -2.60 -5.23
N ARG A 62 -1.92 -2.88 -6.34
CA ARG A 62 -1.29 -3.01 -7.66
C ARG A 62 -0.66 -1.69 -8.12
N GLN A 63 -1.33 -0.57 -7.90
CA GLN A 63 -0.85 0.74 -8.29
C GLN A 63 0.41 1.14 -7.50
N GLU A 64 0.37 0.98 -6.17
CA GLU A 64 1.52 1.29 -5.31
C GLU A 64 2.73 0.40 -5.63
N ASN A 65 2.52 -0.90 -5.88
CA ASN A 65 3.59 -1.79 -6.31
C ASN A 65 4.20 -1.36 -7.66
N ARG A 66 3.40 -0.92 -8.62
CA ARG A 66 3.90 -0.41 -9.91
C ARG A 66 4.69 0.88 -9.70
N PHE A 67 4.22 1.77 -8.84
CA PHE A 67 4.90 3.01 -8.51
C PHE A 67 6.28 2.75 -7.88
N GLU A 68 6.36 1.81 -6.93
CA GLU A 68 7.64 1.41 -6.33
C GLU A 68 8.57 0.72 -7.33
N GLN A 69 8.05 -0.12 -8.23
CA GLN A 69 8.86 -0.70 -9.31
C GLN A 69 9.43 0.37 -10.23
N ASP A 70 8.63 1.38 -10.58
CA ASP A 70 9.06 2.51 -11.40
C ASP A 70 10.14 3.34 -10.69
N ILE A 71 9.95 3.65 -9.39
CA ILE A 71 10.96 4.32 -8.56
C ILE A 71 12.25 3.51 -8.51
N VAL A 72 12.18 2.19 -8.28
CA VAL A 72 13.36 1.32 -8.26
C VAL A 72 14.06 1.32 -9.62
N SER A 73 13.30 1.26 -10.71
CA SER A 73 13.84 1.32 -12.06
C SER A 73 14.53 2.67 -12.33
N GLN A 74 13.96 3.79 -11.88
CA GLN A 74 14.57 5.11 -12.00
C GLN A 74 15.82 5.26 -11.11
N LEU A 75 15.79 4.75 -9.88
CA LEU A 75 16.94 4.75 -8.96
C LEU A 75 18.10 3.88 -9.46
N GLN A 76 17.79 2.77 -10.14
CA GLN A 76 18.79 1.91 -10.77
C GLN A 76 19.30 2.48 -12.10
N GLY A 77 18.49 3.32 -12.76
CA GLY A 77 18.74 3.92 -14.06
C GLY A 77 19.48 5.26 -14.03
N ASN A 78 20.73 5.26 -13.55
CA ASN A 78 21.76 6.15 -14.09
C ASN A 78 23.15 5.54 -13.87
N GLN A 79 23.40 4.32 -14.37
CA GLN A 79 24.77 3.92 -14.68
C GLN A 79 25.22 4.78 -15.87
N MET A 80 25.71 5.98 -15.57
CA MET A 80 26.32 6.84 -16.58
C MET A 80 27.41 6.02 -17.30
N PRO A 81 27.39 5.92 -18.63
CA PRO A 81 28.44 5.26 -19.40
C PRO A 81 29.68 6.15 -19.43
N TYR A 82 30.38 6.27 -18.30
CA TYR A 82 31.71 6.83 -18.25
C TYR A 82 32.68 5.76 -17.73
N ARG A 83 33.11 4.89 -18.66
CA ARG A 83 34.39 4.20 -18.61
C ARG A 83 34.96 4.10 -20.02
#